data_AF-A0AB36P7V5-F1
#
_entry.id   AF-A0AB36P7V5-F1
#
_cell.length_a   1.000
_cell.length_b   1.000
_cell.length_c   1.000
_cell.angle_alpha   90.00
_cell.angle_beta   90.00
_cell.angle_gamma   90.00
#
_symmetry.space_group_name_H-M   'P 1'
#
loop_
_entity.id
_entity.type
_entity.pdbx_description
1 polymer ?
#
loop_
_entity_poly.entity_id
_entity_poly.type
_entity_poly.pdbx_seq_one_letter_code
_entity_poly.pdbx_strand_id
1 'polypeptide(L)'
;MITDVWKYRGKSTDCADRADDYYHDRLALTVDNSTIDDNYEHYTYNGTYNNAADTHVVDVYNIGTAITLDQEVDLSITNNSHVAGITLTQGYEWEDIDDNTVSTGVNSSEVFNNTITVKDSTVTSGSWTDEGTTGWFGNTGNASDYSGKSNFVTVDTDGDGVADSTIASWDDVALAVVAHPNVDNAMQT
;
A
#
# COMPACT_ATOMS: atom_id res chain seq x y z
N MET A 1 -5.53 -8.17 -20.57
CA MET A 1 -4.13 -8.35 -21.02
C MET A 1 -3.38 -7.15 -20.49
N ILE A 2 -2.67 -7.30 -19.38
CA ILE A 2 -1.76 -6.26 -18.87
C ILE A 2 -0.62 -6.17 -19.88
N THR A 3 -0.56 -5.08 -20.63
CA THR A 3 0.58 -4.79 -21.50
C THR A 3 1.56 -3.93 -20.73
N ASP A 4 2.29 -4.53 -19.81
CA ASP A 4 3.48 -3.90 -19.26
C ASP A 4 4.65 -4.11 -20.22
N VAL A 5 5.17 -3.01 -20.75
CA VAL A 5 6.54 -3.01 -21.29
C VAL A 5 7.47 -2.76 -20.12
N TRP A 6 7.81 -3.83 -19.38
CA TRP A 6 8.92 -3.80 -18.42
C TRP A 6 10.22 -3.61 -19.19
N LYS A 7 10.66 -2.37 -19.39
CA LYS A 7 12.06 -2.08 -19.71
C LYS A 7 12.85 -2.21 -18.41
N TYR A 8 13.33 -3.41 -18.13
CA TYR A 8 14.42 -3.62 -17.19
C TYR A 8 15.65 -2.88 -17.75
N ARG A 9 15.87 -1.62 -17.34
CA ARG A 9 17.21 -1.04 -17.46
C ARG A 9 18.02 -1.66 -16.34
N GLY A 10 19.04 -2.42 -16.74
CA GLY A 10 19.90 -3.16 -15.82
C GLY A 10 20.37 -2.29 -14.67
N LYS A 11 20.39 -2.90 -13.48
CA LYS A 11 20.95 -2.34 -12.26
C LYS A 11 22.40 -1.92 -12.54
N SER A 12 22.61 -0.64 -12.80
CA SER A 12 23.93 -0.04 -12.68
C SER A 12 24.32 -0.17 -11.21
N THR A 13 25.45 -0.80 -10.92
CA THR A 13 26.06 -0.81 -9.58
C THR A 13 26.68 0.54 -9.20
N ASP A 14 26.48 1.56 -10.04
CA ASP A 14 26.89 2.92 -9.81
C ASP A 14 25.64 3.81 -9.78
N CYS A 15 25.27 4.26 -8.58
CA CYS A 15 24.25 5.28 -8.36
C CYS A 15 24.81 6.70 -8.55
N ALA A 16 26.05 6.87 -9.04
CA ALA A 16 26.69 8.18 -9.14
C ALA A 16 26.18 9.05 -10.31
N ASP A 17 25.42 8.49 -11.26
CA ASP A 17 25.01 9.19 -12.48
C ASP A 17 23.47 9.27 -12.67
N ARG A 18 22.69 9.25 -11.58
CA ARG A 18 21.31 9.76 -11.68
C ARG A 18 21.40 11.28 -11.66
N ALA A 19 21.10 11.91 -12.79
CA ALA A 19 21.06 13.36 -12.89
C ALA A 19 20.19 13.93 -11.76
N ASP A 20 20.72 14.93 -11.04
CA ASP A 20 20.08 15.68 -9.95
C ASP A 20 18.86 16.50 -10.43
N ASP A 21 17.94 15.88 -11.17
CA ASP A 21 16.70 16.51 -11.61
C ASP A 21 15.52 15.77 -11.01
N TYR A 22 14.97 16.40 -9.99
CA TYR A 22 13.76 16.08 -9.26
C TYR A 22 12.53 15.74 -10.11
N TYR A 23 12.56 16.12 -11.40
CA TYR A 23 11.46 15.98 -12.34
C TYR A 23 11.12 14.54 -12.78
N HIS A 24 11.78 13.50 -12.29
CA HIS A 24 11.79 12.22 -13.00
C HIS A 24 11.32 10.93 -12.32
N ASP A 25 11.02 10.85 -11.02
CA ASP A 25 10.73 9.53 -10.41
C ASP A 25 9.32 9.39 -9.78
N ARG A 26 8.31 10.19 -10.18
CA ARG A 26 6.90 9.91 -9.82
C ARG A 26 6.41 8.66 -10.56
N LEU A 27 5.86 7.70 -9.83
CA LEU A 27 5.27 6.49 -10.42
C LEU A 27 3.99 6.84 -11.17
N ALA A 28 3.97 6.61 -12.48
CA ALA A 28 2.72 6.62 -13.25
C ALA A 28 2.13 5.21 -13.24
N LEU A 29 1.00 5.03 -12.55
CA LEU A 29 0.27 3.75 -12.49
C LEU A 29 -1.11 3.91 -13.14
N THR A 30 -1.48 2.99 -14.03
CA THR A 30 -2.80 2.97 -14.66
C THR A 30 -3.47 1.61 -14.48
N VAL A 31 -4.67 1.62 -13.90
CA VAL A 31 -5.59 0.49 -13.86
C VAL A 31 -6.66 0.74 -14.92
N ASP A 32 -6.62 -0.06 -15.99
CA ASP A 32 -7.50 0.09 -17.16
C ASP A 32 -8.27 -1.20 -17.39
N ASN A 33 -9.61 -1.12 -17.36
CA ASN A 33 -10.55 -2.24 -17.54
C ASN A 33 -10.10 -3.52 -16.82
N SER A 34 -9.71 -3.36 -15.55
CA SER A 34 -9.12 -4.40 -14.73
C SER A 34 -9.72 -4.40 -13.32
N THR A 35 -9.81 -5.59 -12.73
CA THR A 35 -10.08 -5.76 -11.31
C THR A 35 -8.77 -6.04 -10.60
N ILE A 36 -8.39 -5.18 -9.64
CA ILE A 36 -7.27 -5.38 -8.73
C ILE A 36 -7.86 -5.68 -7.37
N ASP A 37 -7.59 -6.89 -6.87
CA ASP A 37 -8.24 -7.45 -5.69
C ASP A 37 -7.21 -7.83 -4.63
N ASP A 38 -7.60 -7.78 -3.36
CA ASP A 38 -6.75 -8.06 -2.20
C ASP A 38 -6.83 -9.52 -1.70
N ASN A 39 -7.55 -10.41 -2.40
CA ASN A 39 -7.78 -11.80 -1.97
C ASN A 39 -6.55 -12.72 -1.90
N TYR A 40 -5.36 -12.27 -2.32
CA TYR A 40 -4.15 -13.11 -2.29
C TYR A 40 -3.38 -12.90 -0.99
N GLU A 41 -3.85 -13.56 0.05
CA GLU A 41 -3.40 -13.37 1.44
C GLU A 41 -2.28 -14.31 1.87
N HIS A 42 -2.07 -15.39 1.12
CA HIS A 42 -1.07 -16.42 1.44
C HIS A 42 -0.38 -16.95 0.18
N TYR A 43 0.95 -16.93 0.17
CA TYR A 43 1.76 -17.63 -0.84
C TYR A 43 2.26 -18.96 -0.30
N THR A 44 1.73 -20.05 -0.85
CA THR A 44 2.30 -21.38 -0.60
C THR A 44 3.40 -21.67 -1.62
N TYR A 45 4.60 -21.96 -1.15
CA TYR A 45 5.69 -22.42 -2.01
C TYR A 45 6.25 -23.75 -1.54
N ASN A 46 6.57 -24.60 -2.52
CA ASN A 46 7.13 -25.92 -2.29
C ASN A 46 8.61 -25.90 -2.62
N GLY A 47 9.42 -26.38 -1.69
CA GLY A 47 10.85 -26.52 -1.82
C GLY A 47 11.34 -27.89 -1.37
N THR A 48 12.65 -27.99 -1.21
CA THR A 48 13.28 -29.15 -0.58
C THR A 48 14.20 -28.68 0.53
N TYR A 49 13.98 -29.18 1.74
CA TYR A 49 14.89 -28.99 2.86
C TYR A 49 15.41 -30.35 3.32
N ASN A 50 16.73 -30.47 3.48
CA ASN A 50 17.39 -31.71 3.89
C ASN A 50 17.00 -32.96 3.06
N ASN A 51 16.92 -32.81 1.73
CA ASN A 51 16.52 -33.85 0.77
C ASN A 51 15.08 -34.41 0.94
N ALA A 52 14.19 -33.70 1.64
CA ALA A 52 12.77 -34.00 1.72
C ALA A 52 11.94 -32.88 1.08
N ALA A 53 10.74 -33.22 0.59
CA ALA A 53 9.76 -32.22 0.17
C ALA A 53 9.38 -31.37 1.39
N ASP A 54 9.37 -30.05 1.21
CA ASP A 54 9.11 -29.08 2.26
C ASP A 54 8.15 -28.02 1.72
N THR A 55 7.14 -27.65 2.50
CA THR A 55 6.09 -26.71 2.08
C THR A 55 6.05 -25.58 3.10
N HIS A 56 6.14 -24.35 2.60
CA HIS A 56 6.10 -23.14 3.41
C HIS A 56 4.95 -22.25 2.97
N VAL A 57 4.41 -21.51 3.93
CA VAL A 57 3.39 -20.49 3.70
C VAL A 57 3.99 -19.15 4.10
N VAL A 58 3.86 -18.15 3.23
CA VAL A 58 4.14 -16.75 3.53
C VAL A 58 2.80 -16.04 3.59
N ASP A 59 2.48 -15.53 4.78
CA ASP A 59 1.31 -14.69 4.99
C ASP A 59 1.62 -13.27 4.51
N VAL A 60 0.74 -12.72 3.68
CA VAL A 60 0.88 -11.40 3.04
C VAL A 60 -0.33 -10.49 3.22
N TYR A 61 -1.39 -10.96 3.91
CA TYR A 61 -2.59 -10.16 4.21
C TYR A 61 -2.26 -8.83 4.91
N ASN A 62 -1.16 -8.76 5.67
CA ASN A 62 -0.76 -7.57 6.41
C ASN A 62 0.11 -6.58 5.59
N ILE A 63 0.38 -6.88 4.32
CA ILE A 63 1.16 -6.00 3.43
C ILE A 63 0.32 -4.79 2.97
N GLY A 64 -1.00 -4.85 3.14
CA GLY A 64 -1.92 -3.74 2.95
C GLY A 64 -3.00 -4.02 1.91
N THR A 65 -3.61 -2.96 1.40
CA THR A 65 -4.66 -3.04 0.38
C THR A 65 -4.15 -3.49 -0.98
N ALA A 66 -5.07 -3.75 -1.93
CA ALA A 66 -4.73 -4.25 -3.28
C ALA A 66 -3.70 -3.40 -4.03
N ILE A 67 -3.69 -2.08 -3.80
CA ILE A 67 -2.60 -1.19 -4.22
C ILE A 67 -1.95 -0.60 -2.97
N THR A 68 -0.65 -0.85 -2.77
CA THR A 68 0.14 -0.26 -1.69
C THR A 68 1.43 0.32 -2.28
N LEU A 69 1.62 1.63 -2.14
CA LEU A 69 2.72 2.38 -2.74
C LEU A 69 3.36 3.30 -1.69
N ASP A 70 4.68 3.36 -1.71
CA ASP A 70 5.52 4.19 -0.85
C ASP A 70 6.25 5.31 -1.62
N GLN A 71 6.00 5.46 -2.91
CA GLN A 71 6.57 6.53 -3.73
C GLN A 71 5.49 7.49 -4.20
N GLU A 72 5.88 8.70 -4.60
CA GLU A 72 4.96 9.67 -5.20
C GLU A 72 4.29 9.08 -6.45
N VAL A 73 2.97 9.13 -6.52
CA VAL A 73 2.22 8.48 -7.60
C VAL A 73 1.29 9.42 -8.36
N ASP A 74 1.21 9.21 -9.67
CA ASP A 74 0.08 9.57 -10.52
C ASP A 74 -0.70 8.30 -10.89
N LEU A 75 -1.74 8.02 -10.10
CA LEU A 75 -2.59 6.83 -10.23
C LEU A 75 -3.86 7.16 -11.02
N SER A 76 -4.08 6.46 -12.14
CA SER A 76 -5.31 6.54 -12.92
C SER A 76 -6.08 5.21 -12.88
N ILE A 77 -7.36 5.26 -12.54
CA ILE A 77 -8.27 4.10 -12.51
C ILE A 77 -9.41 4.39 -13.48
N THR A 78 -9.47 3.64 -14.58
CA THR A 78 -10.34 3.96 -15.70
C THR A 78 -10.98 2.75 -16.40
N ASN A 79 -11.94 3.03 -17.29
CA ASN A 79 -12.60 2.06 -18.17
C ASN A 79 -13.24 0.86 -17.44
N ASN A 80 -14.14 1.12 -16.48
CA ASN A 80 -14.82 0.08 -15.70
C ASN A 80 -13.83 -0.79 -14.90
N SER A 81 -12.82 -0.17 -14.31
CA SER A 81 -11.91 -0.83 -13.38
C SER A 81 -12.51 -0.91 -11.97
N HIS A 82 -12.07 -1.90 -11.22
CA HIS A 82 -12.47 -2.13 -9.82
C HIS A 82 -11.20 -2.36 -8.99
N VAL A 83 -11.02 -1.62 -7.90
CA VAL A 83 -9.83 -1.72 -7.03
C VAL A 83 -10.25 -1.87 -5.57
N ALA A 84 -9.75 -2.91 -4.91
CA ALA A 84 -10.00 -3.21 -3.49
C ALA A 84 -8.98 -2.50 -2.57
N GLY A 85 -9.25 -1.24 -2.27
CA GLY A 85 -8.43 -0.43 -1.38
C GLY A 85 -7.14 0.08 -2.01
N ILE A 86 -6.72 1.26 -1.55
CA ILE A 86 -5.48 1.92 -1.94
C ILE A 86 -4.78 2.43 -0.69
N THR A 87 -3.51 2.14 -0.55
CA THR A 87 -2.65 2.66 0.52
C THR A 87 -1.50 3.43 -0.11
N LEU A 88 -1.44 4.72 0.20
CA LEU A 88 -0.33 5.58 -0.16
C LEU A 88 0.42 5.95 1.10
N THR A 89 1.67 5.54 1.18
CA THR A 89 2.57 5.87 2.29
C THR A 89 3.63 6.84 1.77
N GLN A 90 4.00 7.80 2.58
CA GLN A 90 5.15 8.63 2.30
C GLN A 90 6.43 7.81 2.49
N GLY A 91 7.12 7.47 1.41
CA GLY A 91 8.39 6.73 1.47
C GLY A 91 9.60 7.60 1.73
N TYR A 92 10.76 6.94 1.72
CA TYR A 92 12.02 7.46 2.28
C TYR A 92 13.01 7.96 1.21
N GLU A 93 12.58 8.15 -0.03
CA GLU A 93 13.51 8.04 -1.16
C GLU A 93 14.29 9.30 -1.52
N TRP A 94 14.17 10.34 -0.72
CA TRP A 94 15.09 11.47 -0.74
C TRP A 94 15.40 11.80 0.70
N GLU A 95 16.49 11.23 1.23
CA GLU A 95 17.09 11.79 2.44
C GLU A 95 17.29 13.28 2.16
N ASP A 96 16.57 14.13 2.88
CA ASP A 96 17.19 15.39 3.25
C ASP A 96 18.47 15.01 3.96
N ILE A 97 19.59 15.35 3.31
CA ILE A 97 20.94 15.14 3.84
C ILE A 97 21.12 15.88 5.18
N ASP A 98 20.21 16.78 5.53
CA ASP A 98 20.18 17.51 6.79
C ASP A 98 19.21 16.89 7.82
N ASP A 99 19.77 16.32 8.88
CA ASP A 99 19.02 15.82 10.05
C ASP A 99 18.28 16.98 10.76
N ASN A 100 16.99 17.15 10.47
CA ASN A 100 16.14 18.19 11.06
C ASN A 100 15.95 18.07 12.59
N THR A 101 16.45 17.01 13.22
CA THR A 101 16.45 16.84 14.68
C THR A 101 17.65 17.51 15.36
N VAL A 102 18.67 17.93 14.60
CA VAL A 102 19.81 18.71 15.11
C VAL A 102 19.69 20.20 14.76
N SER A 103 20.41 21.05 15.49
CA SER A 103 20.26 22.52 15.39
C SER A 103 20.64 23.13 14.03
N THR A 104 21.29 22.36 13.16
CA THR A 104 21.65 22.76 11.79
C THR A 104 20.76 22.14 10.74
N GLY A 105 19.85 21.25 11.13
CA GLY A 105 18.92 20.63 10.21
C GLY A 105 17.83 21.60 9.78
N VAL A 106 17.48 21.55 8.50
CA VAL A 106 16.36 22.28 7.91
C VAL A 106 15.29 21.25 7.54
N ASN A 107 14.02 21.68 7.41
CA ASN A 107 13.02 20.82 6.77
C ASN A 107 13.13 21.02 5.27
N SER A 108 13.01 19.94 4.49
CA SER A 108 12.79 20.06 3.06
C SER A 108 11.57 20.94 2.76
N SER A 109 11.73 21.82 1.78
CA SER A 109 10.61 22.57 1.21
C SER A 109 9.75 21.72 0.28
N GLU A 110 10.10 20.46 0.07
CA GLU A 110 9.33 19.57 -0.78
C GLU A 110 8.01 19.14 -0.16
N VAL A 111 7.04 18.91 -1.02
CA VAL A 111 5.76 18.33 -0.72
C VAL A 111 5.63 16.97 -1.42
N PHE A 112 5.44 15.90 -0.65
CA PHE A 112 5.21 14.56 -1.20
C PHE A 112 3.80 14.47 -1.79
N ASN A 113 3.68 14.49 -3.12
CA ASN A 113 2.42 14.66 -3.83
C ASN A 113 1.92 13.39 -4.52
N ASN A 114 0.69 13.00 -4.18
CA ASN A 114 -0.01 11.91 -4.84
C ASN A 114 -1.24 12.43 -5.58
N THR A 115 -1.43 11.97 -6.82
CA THR A 115 -2.65 12.24 -7.59
C THR A 115 -3.36 10.94 -7.88
N ILE A 116 -4.64 10.86 -7.50
CA ILE A 116 -5.51 9.73 -7.85
C ILE A 116 -6.66 10.25 -8.71
N THR A 117 -6.81 9.68 -9.91
CA THR A 117 -7.94 9.95 -10.80
C THR A 117 -8.75 8.67 -10.98
N VAL A 118 -9.98 8.68 -10.50
CA VAL A 118 -10.95 7.59 -10.71
C VAL A 118 -12.01 8.06 -11.68
N LYS A 119 -12.12 7.39 -12.83
CA LYS A 119 -13.08 7.72 -13.88
C LYS A 119 -13.77 6.49 -14.40
N ASP A 120 -15.11 6.52 -14.46
CA ASP A 120 -15.93 5.41 -14.96
C ASP A 120 -15.53 4.06 -14.33
N SER A 121 -15.13 4.08 -13.05
CA SER A 121 -14.51 2.97 -12.31
C SER A 121 -14.82 3.09 -10.82
N THR A 122 -14.52 2.07 -10.03
CA THR A 122 -14.80 2.07 -8.58
C THR A 122 -13.56 1.71 -7.76
N VAL A 123 -13.33 2.45 -6.68
CA VAL A 123 -12.45 2.05 -5.58
C VAL A 123 -13.36 1.66 -4.43
N THR A 124 -13.25 0.41 -4.00
CA THR A 124 -13.92 -0.12 -2.81
C THR A 124 -12.93 -0.16 -1.65
N SER A 125 -13.40 -0.53 -0.47
CA SER A 125 -12.51 -0.78 0.66
C SER A 125 -11.45 -1.85 0.36
N GLY A 126 -10.48 -2.00 1.26
CA GLY A 126 -9.41 -3.01 1.32
C GLY A 126 -9.39 -3.71 2.69
N SER A 127 -8.70 -4.83 2.83
CA SER A 127 -8.39 -5.49 4.11
C SER A 127 -6.89 -5.41 4.43
N TRP A 128 -6.57 -5.31 5.73
CA TRP A 128 -5.20 -5.44 6.27
C TRP A 128 -5.08 -6.66 7.19
N THR A 129 -6.17 -7.40 7.38
CA THR A 129 -6.24 -8.61 8.21
C THR A 129 -6.63 -9.82 7.36
N ASP A 130 -6.22 -10.99 7.85
CA ASP A 130 -6.49 -12.29 7.23
C ASP A 130 -8.00 -12.55 7.10
N GLU A 131 -8.48 -12.56 5.85
CA GLU A 131 -9.85 -12.88 5.47
C GLU A 131 -10.17 -14.39 5.55
N GLY A 132 -9.18 -15.26 5.67
CA GLY A 132 -9.33 -16.72 5.77
C GLY A 132 -9.61 -17.24 7.19
N THR A 133 -9.21 -16.53 8.23
CA THR A 133 -9.44 -16.93 9.65
C THR A 133 -10.47 -16.09 10.40
N THR A 134 -10.64 -14.81 10.03
CA THR A 134 -11.63 -13.90 10.66
C THR A 134 -12.45 -13.05 9.71
N GLY A 135 -12.02 -12.87 8.45
CA GLY A 135 -12.80 -12.20 7.41
C GLY A 135 -13.66 -13.16 6.59
N TRP A 136 -14.42 -12.60 5.66
CA TRP A 136 -15.47 -13.31 4.93
C TRP A 136 -15.02 -13.45 3.49
N PHE A 137 -14.80 -14.67 2.99
CA PHE A 137 -14.67 -14.90 1.56
C PHE A 137 -15.90 -14.32 0.84
N GLY A 138 -15.68 -13.26 0.07
CA GLY A 138 -16.74 -12.49 -0.61
C GLY A 138 -17.79 -13.40 -1.25
N ASN A 139 -19.06 -13.08 -1.01
CA ASN A 139 -20.20 -13.89 -1.45
C ASN A 139 -20.48 -13.79 -2.96
N THR A 140 -19.60 -13.16 -3.74
CA THR A 140 -19.76 -12.93 -5.19
C THR A 140 -18.40 -12.84 -5.88
N GLY A 141 -18.36 -13.03 -7.20
CA GLY A 141 -17.14 -12.90 -8.01
C GLY A 141 -16.68 -11.45 -8.25
N ASN A 142 -16.80 -10.57 -7.26
CA ASN A 142 -16.43 -9.15 -7.32
C ASN A 142 -15.67 -8.73 -6.05
N ALA A 143 -14.84 -7.70 -6.20
CA ALA A 143 -14.02 -7.05 -5.18
C ALA A 143 -14.75 -6.96 -3.83
N SER A 144 -14.23 -7.76 -2.91
CA SER A 144 -14.22 -7.60 -1.46
C SER A 144 -15.52 -7.06 -0.82
N ASP A 145 -16.30 -8.00 -0.29
CA ASP A 145 -17.56 -7.78 0.42
C ASP A 145 -17.27 -7.47 1.89
N TYR A 146 -16.95 -6.21 2.15
CA TYR A 146 -16.53 -5.71 3.45
C TYR A 146 -17.68 -5.72 4.46
N SER A 147 -17.35 -6.07 5.70
CA SER A 147 -18.31 -6.43 6.75
C SER A 147 -19.34 -5.34 7.13
N GLY A 148 -19.18 -4.14 6.56
CA GLY A 148 -19.97 -2.94 6.83
C GLY A 148 -19.74 -2.42 8.24
N LYS A 149 -18.64 -2.83 8.88
CA LYS A 149 -18.33 -2.45 10.26
C LYS A 149 -17.59 -1.12 10.27
N SER A 150 -17.65 -0.48 11.44
CA SER A 150 -17.03 0.82 11.67
C SER A 150 -15.51 0.74 11.48
N ASN A 151 -14.95 1.70 10.74
CA ASN A 151 -13.51 1.96 10.60
C ASN A 151 -12.81 2.28 11.93
N PHE A 152 -13.57 2.29 13.03
CA PHE A 152 -13.10 2.45 14.39
C PHE A 152 -13.62 1.27 15.22
N VAL A 153 -12.70 0.50 15.79
CA VAL A 153 -12.98 -0.60 16.70
C VAL A 153 -12.65 -0.14 18.11
N THR A 154 -13.59 -0.35 19.02
CA THR A 154 -13.34 -0.20 20.45
C THR A 154 -12.63 -1.46 20.94
N VAL A 155 -11.38 -1.31 21.36
CA VAL A 155 -10.55 -2.38 21.93
C VAL A 155 -10.47 -2.21 23.44
N ASP A 156 -10.43 -3.34 24.13
CA ASP A 156 -10.06 -3.44 25.54
C ASP A 156 -8.53 -3.60 25.58
N THR A 157 -7.82 -2.53 25.99
CA THR A 157 -6.35 -2.54 25.99
C THR A 157 -5.73 -3.15 27.24
N ASP A 158 -6.48 -3.33 28.33
CA ASP A 158 -5.97 -3.83 29.61
C ASP A 158 -6.52 -5.22 30.02
N GLY A 159 -7.49 -5.74 29.27
CA GLY A 159 -8.05 -7.08 29.40
C GLY A 159 -9.10 -7.19 30.52
N ASP A 160 -9.67 -6.09 31.00
CA ASP A 160 -10.68 -6.09 32.07
C ASP A 160 -12.10 -6.42 31.59
N GLY A 161 -12.29 -6.58 30.27
CA GLY A 161 -13.55 -6.86 29.60
C GLY A 161 -14.34 -5.60 29.24
N VAL A 162 -13.79 -4.40 29.43
CA VAL A 162 -14.38 -3.11 29.08
C VAL A 162 -13.51 -2.45 28.01
N ALA A 163 -14.11 -2.13 26.87
CA ALA A 163 -13.38 -1.39 25.84
C ALA A 163 -13.07 0.04 26.31
N ASP A 164 -11.80 0.40 26.31
CA ASP A 164 -11.29 1.67 26.85
C ASP A 164 -10.69 2.57 25.77
N SER A 165 -10.42 2.03 24.58
CA SER A 165 -9.77 2.73 23.48
C SER A 165 -10.52 2.51 22.17
N THR A 166 -10.65 3.56 21.37
CA THR A 166 -11.17 3.49 20.01
C THR A 166 -9.99 3.61 19.05
N ILE A 167 -9.62 2.51 18.40
CA ILE A 167 -8.54 2.48 17.40
C ILE A 167 -9.13 2.42 16.00
N ALA A 168 -8.41 2.92 15.00
CA ALA A 168 -8.80 2.72 13.61
C ALA A 168 -8.69 1.24 13.25
N SER A 169 -9.78 0.66 12.73
CA SER A 169 -9.72 -0.55 11.92
C SER A 169 -9.13 -0.15 10.57
N TRP A 170 -8.08 -0.85 10.16
CA TRP A 170 -7.50 -0.67 8.83
C TRP A 170 -8.22 -1.51 7.77
N ASP A 171 -9.05 -2.45 8.23
CA ASP A 171 -10.02 -3.16 7.40
C ASP A 171 -11.20 -2.24 7.07
N ASP A 172 -11.79 -2.45 5.90
CA ASP A 172 -12.90 -1.68 5.35
C ASP A 172 -12.50 -0.24 4.94
N VAL A 173 -11.20 0.03 4.66
CA VAL A 173 -10.68 1.34 4.20
C VAL A 173 -10.51 1.38 2.67
N ALA A 174 -11.17 2.32 1.98
CA ALA A 174 -11.02 2.49 0.52
C ALA A 174 -9.76 3.25 0.09
N LEU A 175 -9.33 4.21 0.91
CA LEU A 175 -8.11 4.97 0.69
C LEU A 175 -7.46 5.28 2.04
N ALA A 176 -6.26 4.75 2.23
CA ALA A 176 -5.38 5.09 3.33
C ALA A 176 -4.26 5.99 2.81
N VAL A 177 -4.05 7.11 3.49
CA VAL A 177 -2.97 8.08 3.23
C VAL A 177 -2.17 8.21 4.51
N VAL A 178 -0.92 7.76 4.48
CA VAL A 178 -0.09 7.63 5.69
C VAL A 178 1.18 8.46 5.53
N ALA A 179 1.25 9.57 6.27
CA ALA A 179 2.48 10.34 6.40
C ALA A 179 3.45 9.63 7.35
N HIS A 180 4.74 9.64 7.04
CA HIS A 180 5.75 8.95 7.84
C HIS A 180 6.40 9.92 8.85
N PRO A 181 6.51 9.60 10.14
CA PRO A 181 6.93 10.57 11.17
C PRO A 181 8.39 10.99 11.07
N ASN A 182 9.23 10.21 10.37
CA ASN A 182 10.66 10.48 10.21
C ASN A 182 11.00 11.09 8.85
N VAL A 183 10.00 11.42 8.03
CA VAL A 183 10.25 12.20 6.82
C VAL A 183 10.15 13.68 7.16
N ASP A 184 10.88 14.47 6.41
CA ASP A 184 11.06 15.90 6.64
C ASP A 184 10.27 16.77 5.64
N ASN A 185 9.76 16.15 4.56
CA ASN A 185 8.81 16.74 3.62
C ASN A 185 7.35 16.52 4.07
N ALA A 186 6.46 17.45 3.71
CA ALA A 186 5.05 17.35 4.07
C ALA A 186 4.28 16.49 3.05
N MET A 187 3.48 15.52 3.50
CA MET A 187 2.58 14.79 2.62
C MET A 187 1.39 15.65 2.21
N GLN A 188 1.08 15.67 0.91
CA GLN A 188 -0.18 16.21 0.37
C GLN A 188 -0.87 15.18 -0.52
N THR A 189 -2.19 15.14 -0.39
CA THR A 189 -3.11 14.27 -1.15
C THR A 189 -4.35 15.01 -1.54
#